data_AF-A0A177WMV4-F1
#
_entry.id   AF-A0A177WMV4-F1
#
_cell.length_a   1.000
_cell.length_b   1.000
_cell.length_c   1.000
_cell.angle_alpha   90.00
_cell.angle_beta   90.00
_cell.angle_gamma   90.00
#
_symmetry.space_group_name_H-M   'P 1'
#
loop_
_entity.id
_entity.type
_entity.pdbx_description
1 polymer ?
#
loop_
_entity_poly.entity_id
_entity_poly.type
_entity_poly.pdbx_seq_one_letter_code
_entity_poly.pdbx_strand_id
1 'polypeptide(L)'
;MRFNVHGVNLNLQVDSTISNIVVPLPSSSSDVSLTPQHTSNGQPVTIYYKGEEYNGVTSTATVTIPGTSITGANLPVLAVEKQSEDLVGIHPEFDGVFGFAYSSFSKRRSPATAMDALYKDGNIPKNEVGLQLCPYGMLSDSFINIGNTKVTAKCGTDGRSIAWVRSPSNDQFSINIKSILVNEKPVELPAEFQKRVKDGRTLYSVIQTCLTYMYFPRVVVDTLVDAIVDSGAITVKKNYA
;
A
#
# COMPACT_ATOMS: atom_id res chain seq x y z
N MET A 1 8.25 -6.02 -5.66
CA MET A 1 7.76 -6.39 -7.02
C MET A 1 8.69 -5.78 -8.05
N ARG A 2 9.02 -6.48 -9.15
CA ARG A 2 9.93 -5.93 -10.16
C ARG A 2 9.22 -4.99 -11.11
N PHE A 3 9.83 -3.84 -11.37
CA PHE A 3 9.42 -2.84 -12.35
C PHE A 3 10.63 -2.43 -13.17
N ASN A 4 10.44 -2.10 -14.44
CA ASN A 4 11.44 -1.38 -15.23
C ASN A 4 11.00 0.07 -15.33
N VAL A 5 11.75 1.00 -14.74
CA VAL A 5 11.48 2.44 -14.76
C VAL A 5 12.56 3.08 -15.62
N HIS A 6 12.17 3.53 -16.82
CA HIS A 6 13.06 4.17 -17.79
C HIS A 6 14.37 3.40 -18.05
N GLY A 7 14.25 2.08 -18.29
CA GLY A 7 15.39 1.21 -18.57
C GLY A 7 16.05 0.58 -17.34
N VAL A 8 15.73 1.06 -16.13
CA VAL A 8 16.31 0.55 -14.88
C VAL A 8 15.36 -0.44 -14.20
N ASN A 9 15.87 -1.62 -13.83
CA ASN A 9 15.08 -2.62 -13.10
C ASN A 9 15.13 -2.36 -11.60
N LEU A 10 13.96 -2.16 -10.99
CA LEU A 10 13.78 -1.81 -9.58
C LEU A 10 12.83 -2.80 -8.89
N ASN A 11 13.13 -3.15 -7.65
CA ASN A 11 12.26 -3.90 -6.76
C ASN A 11 11.42 -2.93 -5.93
N LEU A 12 10.23 -2.60 -6.40
CA LEU A 12 9.36 -1.66 -5.70
C LEU A 12 8.47 -2.35 -4.67
N GLN A 13 8.37 -1.78 -3.47
CA GLN A 13 7.38 -2.15 -2.46
C GLN A 13 5.98 -1.74 -2.94
N VAL A 14 4.98 -2.60 -2.78
CA VAL A 14 3.59 -2.32 -3.15
C VAL A 14 2.88 -1.62 -1.99
N ASP A 15 2.52 -0.35 -2.17
CA ASP A 15 2.00 0.50 -1.08
C ASP A 15 0.66 1.16 -1.42
N SER A 16 -0.35 0.90 -0.60
CA SER A 16 -1.70 1.46 -0.73
C SER A 16 -1.85 2.87 -0.12
N THR A 17 -0.76 3.46 0.37
CA THR A 17 -0.70 4.79 1.02
C THR A 17 0.08 5.83 0.21
N ILE A 18 0.62 5.47 -0.95
CA ILE A 18 1.21 6.44 -1.88
C ILE A 18 0.50 6.31 -3.23
N SER A 19 0.35 7.40 -3.97
CA SER A 19 -0.36 7.43 -5.26
C SER A 19 0.58 7.50 -6.47
N ASN A 20 1.89 7.56 -6.21
CA ASN A 20 2.96 7.72 -7.20
C ASN A 20 3.91 6.51 -7.20
N ILE A 21 4.69 6.40 -8.27
CA ILE A 21 5.89 5.55 -8.30
C ILE A 21 7.01 6.36 -7.67
N VAL A 22 7.61 5.86 -6.59
CA VAL A 22 8.73 6.50 -5.90
C VAL A 22 10.00 5.73 -6.17
N VAL A 23 11.06 6.43 -6.58
CA VAL A 23 12.38 5.86 -6.89
C VAL A 23 13.49 6.71 -6.27
N PRO A 24 14.70 6.17 -6.04
CA PRO A 24 15.84 6.96 -5.58
C PRO A 24 16.29 7.96 -6.64
N LEU A 25 16.73 9.15 -6.19
CA LEU A 25 17.52 10.05 -7.01
C LEU A 25 18.92 9.45 -7.31
N PRO A 26 19.52 9.76 -8.48
CA PRO A 26 20.90 9.40 -8.81
C PRO A 26 21.94 9.80 -7.76
N SER A 27 21.80 11.00 -7.19
CA SER A 27 22.72 11.55 -6.18
C SER A 27 22.62 10.85 -4.82
N SER A 28 21.61 10.01 -4.64
CA SER A 28 21.27 9.40 -3.36
C SER A 28 21.44 7.88 -3.32
N SER A 29 21.76 7.26 -4.46
CA SER A 29 22.12 5.85 -4.53
C SER A 29 23.63 5.68 -4.55
N SER A 30 24.17 4.74 -3.77
CA SER A 30 25.56 4.28 -3.92
C SER A 30 25.76 3.47 -5.21
N ASP A 31 24.66 3.01 -5.81
CA ASP A 31 24.65 2.28 -7.09
C ASP A 31 23.90 3.11 -8.14
N VAL A 32 24.67 3.76 -9.01
CA VAL A 32 24.15 4.60 -10.11
C VAL A 32 23.27 3.78 -11.07
N SER A 33 23.46 2.46 -11.14
CA SER A 33 22.67 1.58 -12.01
C SER A 33 21.21 1.42 -11.57
N LEU A 34 20.89 1.76 -10.31
CA LEU A 34 19.54 1.71 -9.74
C LEU A 34 18.79 3.04 -9.84
N THR A 35 19.31 4.00 -10.60
CA THR A 35 18.75 5.35 -10.66
C THR A 35 18.26 5.68 -12.06
N PRO A 36 16.94 5.73 -12.29
CA PRO A 36 16.39 6.09 -13.57
C PRO A 36 16.91 7.47 -14.01
N GLN A 37 17.27 7.63 -15.28
CA GLN A 37 17.48 8.97 -15.82
C GLN A 37 16.16 9.74 -15.76
N HIS A 38 16.17 10.89 -15.09
CA HIS A 38 15.01 11.78 -15.03
C HIS A 38 15.16 12.88 -16.08
N THR A 39 14.03 13.33 -16.62
CA THR A 39 14.01 14.53 -17.46
C THR A 39 14.45 15.74 -16.62
N SER A 40 15.37 16.55 -17.17
CA SER A 40 15.97 17.71 -16.49
C SER A 40 14.99 18.82 -16.07
N ASN A 41 13.70 18.69 -16.40
CA ASN A 41 12.65 19.67 -16.18
C ASN A 41 11.70 19.31 -15.02
N GLY A 42 12.05 18.31 -14.21
CA GLY A 42 11.22 17.90 -13.09
C GLY A 42 11.09 19.00 -12.03
N GLN A 43 9.91 19.14 -11.44
CA GLN A 43 9.66 20.18 -10.42
C GLN A 43 10.11 19.68 -9.04
N PRO A 44 10.89 20.48 -8.27
CA PRO A 44 11.25 20.18 -6.88
C PRO A 44 10.03 20.04 -6.00
N VAL A 45 10.10 19.15 -5.02
CA VAL A 45 8.91 18.77 -4.27
C VAL A 45 9.22 18.12 -2.91
N THR A 46 8.52 18.49 -1.83
CA THR A 46 8.65 17.87 -0.48
C THR A 46 7.47 16.94 -0.11
N ILE A 47 7.70 15.64 0.06
CA ILE A 47 6.66 14.64 0.38
C ILE A 47 6.68 14.32 1.87
N TYR A 48 5.54 13.85 2.36
CA TYR A 48 5.43 13.25 3.68
C TYR A 48 5.19 11.76 3.52
N TYR A 49 6.02 10.93 4.13
CA TYR A 49 5.85 9.48 4.14
C TYR A 49 6.24 8.90 5.50
N LYS A 50 5.33 8.09 6.08
CA LYS A 50 5.53 7.44 7.39
C LYS A 50 6.03 8.37 8.52
N GLY A 51 5.57 9.62 8.52
CA GLY A 51 5.91 10.61 9.55
C GLY A 51 7.10 11.50 9.23
N GLU A 52 7.84 11.21 8.15
CA GLU A 52 9.05 11.92 7.76
C GLU A 52 8.83 12.74 6.48
N GLU A 53 9.59 13.85 6.36
CA GLU A 53 9.63 14.69 5.17
C GLU A 53 10.76 14.27 4.24
N TYR A 54 10.51 14.23 2.93
CA TYR A 54 11.54 13.94 1.94
C TYR A 54 11.50 14.93 0.79
N ASN A 55 12.67 15.39 0.37
CA ASN A 55 12.81 16.19 -0.84
C ASN A 55 12.99 15.30 -2.06
N GLY A 56 12.50 15.78 -3.19
CA GLY A 56 12.54 15.04 -4.42
C GLY A 56 12.18 15.89 -5.63
N VAL A 57 12.05 15.21 -6.76
CA VAL A 57 11.73 15.79 -8.05
C VAL A 57 10.62 14.98 -8.69
N THR A 58 9.57 15.65 -9.16
CA THR A 58 8.51 15.01 -9.96
C THR A 58 8.90 14.96 -11.42
N SER A 59 8.65 13.83 -12.08
CA SER A 59 8.87 13.64 -13.51
C SER A 59 7.87 12.63 -14.07
N THR A 60 7.96 12.35 -15.37
CA THR A 60 7.26 11.24 -16.00
C THR A 60 8.28 10.25 -16.56
N ALA A 61 7.93 8.97 -16.58
CA ALA A 61 8.79 7.92 -17.11
C ALA A 61 7.99 6.87 -17.87
N THR A 62 8.66 6.18 -18.80
CA THR A 62 8.13 4.91 -19.31
C THR A 62 8.37 3.84 -18.26
N VAL A 63 7.31 3.13 -17.88
CA VAL A 63 7.37 2.07 -16.87
C VAL A 63 6.80 0.79 -17.46
N THR A 64 7.55 -0.30 -17.36
CA THR A 64 7.11 -1.64 -17.75
C THR A 64 7.07 -2.55 -16.54
N ILE A 65 6.10 -3.46 -16.51
CA ILE A 65 5.98 -4.49 -15.48
C ILE A 65 6.41 -5.83 -16.09
N PRO A 66 7.65 -6.31 -15.81
CA PRO A 66 8.15 -7.57 -16.35
C PRO A 66 7.22 -8.74 -16.03
N GLY A 67 7.08 -9.66 -16.99
CA GLY A 67 6.15 -10.80 -16.87
C GLY A 67 4.70 -10.46 -17.22
N THR A 68 4.42 -9.22 -17.64
CA THR A 68 3.10 -8.78 -18.13
C THR A 68 3.25 -8.00 -19.44
N SER A 69 2.13 -7.68 -20.09
CA SER A 69 2.08 -6.75 -21.22
C SER A 69 1.87 -5.29 -20.80
N ILE A 70 1.97 -4.98 -19.50
CA ILE A 70 1.69 -3.63 -18.97
C ILE A 70 2.93 -2.77 -19.15
N THR A 71 2.80 -1.79 -20.06
CA THR A 71 3.77 -0.72 -20.27
C THR A 71 3.02 0.61 -20.28
N GLY A 72 3.29 1.48 -19.31
CA GLY A 72 2.75 2.84 -19.27
C GLY A 72 3.77 3.83 -19.80
N ALA A 73 3.37 4.65 -20.77
CA ALA A 73 4.17 5.79 -21.21
C ALA A 73 3.86 6.99 -20.31
N ASN A 74 4.87 7.78 -19.97
CA ASN A 74 4.72 9.02 -19.19
C ASN A 74 4.03 8.85 -17.81
N LEU A 75 4.24 7.71 -17.13
CA LEU A 75 3.70 7.53 -15.78
C LEU A 75 4.35 8.50 -14.80
N PRO A 76 3.59 9.04 -13.83
CA PRO A 76 4.13 9.96 -12.82
C PRO A 76 5.12 9.24 -11.91
N VAL A 77 6.36 9.71 -11.90
CA VAL A 77 7.45 9.23 -11.06
C VAL A 77 7.93 10.33 -10.15
N LEU A 78 8.15 10.00 -8.88
CA LEU A 78 8.76 10.84 -7.88
C LEU A 78 10.14 10.28 -7.56
N ALA A 79 11.17 11.03 -7.90
CA ALA A 79 12.54 10.73 -7.48
C ALA A 79 12.80 11.37 -6.11
N VAL A 80 13.33 10.65 -5.12
CA VAL A 80 13.55 11.17 -3.76
C VAL A 80 15.01 11.07 -3.32
N GLU A 81 15.45 12.05 -2.53
CA GLU A 81 16.80 12.08 -1.94
C GLU A 81 16.91 11.05 -0.80
N LYS A 82 18.07 10.40 -0.67
CA LYS A 82 18.36 9.43 0.39
C LYS A 82 18.75 10.19 1.65
N GLN A 83 17.85 10.20 2.61
CA GLN A 83 18.03 10.88 3.90
C GLN A 83 18.32 9.89 5.04
N SER A 84 17.92 8.62 4.94
CA SER A 84 18.19 7.56 5.94
C SER A 84 18.32 6.16 5.29
N GLU A 85 18.68 5.13 6.05
CA GLU A 85 18.75 3.75 5.55
C GLU A 85 17.36 3.15 5.24
N ASP A 86 16.31 3.67 5.89
CA ASP A 86 14.91 3.25 5.78
C ASP A 86 14.07 4.33 5.08
N LEU A 87 14.51 4.69 3.88
CA LEU A 87 13.79 5.63 3.03
C LEU A 87 12.47 5.08 2.55
N VAL A 88 11.65 5.95 1.96
CA VAL A 88 10.34 5.69 1.33
C VAL A 88 10.31 4.39 0.50
N GLY A 89 10.14 3.25 1.15
CA GLY A 89 10.33 1.91 0.58
C GLY A 89 11.69 1.66 -0.08
N ILE A 90 12.74 2.42 0.25
CA ILE A 90 14.12 2.18 -0.21
C ILE A 90 14.91 1.63 0.97
N HIS A 91 15.15 0.33 0.96
CA HIS A 91 15.90 -0.43 1.97
C HIS A 91 16.58 -1.62 1.27
N PRO A 92 17.43 -2.44 1.91
CA PRO A 92 18.21 -3.48 1.22
C PRO A 92 17.44 -4.41 0.25
N GLU A 93 16.15 -4.69 0.50
CA GLU A 93 15.32 -5.53 -0.39
C GLU A 93 14.41 -4.76 -1.38
N PHE A 94 14.30 -3.43 -1.27
CA PHE A 94 13.42 -2.61 -2.11
C PHE A 94 14.12 -1.35 -2.58
N ASP A 95 13.94 -1.02 -3.85
CA ASP A 95 14.54 0.12 -4.53
C ASP A 95 13.55 1.29 -4.65
N GLY A 96 12.45 1.29 -3.90
CA GLY A 96 11.40 2.31 -3.97
C GLY A 96 9.99 1.76 -3.76
N VAL A 97 8.98 2.52 -4.19
CA VAL A 97 7.55 2.22 -3.96
C VAL A 97 6.75 2.28 -5.25
N PHE A 98 5.89 1.27 -5.46
CA PHE A 98 4.76 1.34 -6.37
C PHE A 98 3.52 1.70 -5.56
N GLY A 99 3.13 2.97 -5.62
CA GLY A 99 1.95 3.49 -4.96
C GLY A 99 0.68 3.35 -5.80
N PHE A 100 -0.39 2.85 -5.20
CA PHE A 100 -1.71 2.71 -5.84
C PHE A 100 -2.86 3.36 -5.05
N ALA A 101 -2.56 4.25 -4.11
CA ALA A 101 -3.55 5.05 -3.40
C ALA A 101 -4.29 6.03 -4.32
N TYR A 102 -5.41 6.57 -3.83
CA TYR A 102 -6.16 7.62 -4.54
C TYR A 102 -5.35 8.92 -4.67
N SER A 103 -5.62 9.71 -5.72
CA SER A 103 -4.98 11.02 -5.95
C SER A 103 -5.24 12.02 -4.82
N SER A 104 -6.38 11.89 -4.14
CA SER A 104 -6.73 12.74 -3.01
C SER A 104 -5.92 12.44 -1.74
N PHE A 105 -5.23 11.28 -1.69
CA PHE A 105 -4.31 10.97 -0.59
C PHE A 105 -3.01 11.78 -0.66
N SER A 106 -2.56 12.10 -1.87
CA SER A 106 -1.45 13.03 -2.02
C SER A 106 -1.92 14.43 -1.63
N LYS A 107 -1.33 15.02 -0.58
CA LYS A 107 -1.47 16.46 -0.26
C LYS A 107 -1.17 17.36 -1.46
N ARG A 108 -0.45 16.80 -2.44
CA ARG A 108 -0.21 17.38 -3.75
C ARG A 108 -1.32 16.92 -4.68
N ARG A 109 -2.01 17.86 -5.32
CA ARG A 109 -2.89 17.55 -6.45
C ARG A 109 -2.05 17.13 -7.66
N SER A 110 -1.40 15.96 -7.60
CA SER A 110 -0.93 15.31 -8.82
C SER A 110 -2.18 14.96 -9.62
N PRO A 111 -2.36 15.49 -10.85
CA PRO A 111 -3.62 15.38 -11.56
C PRO A 111 -3.97 13.94 -11.97
N ALA A 112 -3.00 13.01 -11.93
CA ALA A 112 -3.22 11.59 -12.19
C ALA A 112 -2.28 10.72 -11.35
N THR A 113 -2.79 9.63 -10.78
CA THR A 113 -1.98 8.57 -10.16
C THR A 113 -1.37 7.66 -11.21
N ALA A 114 -0.38 6.83 -10.83
CA ALA A 114 0.16 5.82 -11.76
C ALA A 114 -0.93 4.85 -12.25
N MET A 115 -1.84 4.46 -11.36
CA MET A 115 -2.99 3.60 -11.69
C MET A 115 -3.98 4.29 -12.64
N ASP A 116 -4.31 5.55 -12.40
CA ASP A 116 -5.24 6.30 -13.26
C ASP A 116 -4.65 6.50 -14.66
N ALA A 117 -3.35 6.78 -14.76
CA ALA A 117 -2.65 6.92 -16.03
C ALA A 117 -2.68 5.60 -16.83
N LEU A 118 -2.28 4.49 -16.19
CA LEU A 118 -2.32 3.16 -16.81
C LEU A 118 -3.72 2.79 -17.32
N TYR A 119 -4.76 3.12 -16.56
CA TYR A 119 -6.14 2.82 -16.94
C TYR A 119 -6.63 3.71 -18.08
N LYS A 120 -6.42 5.03 -17.98
CA LYS A 120 -6.89 6.00 -18.99
C LYS A 120 -6.22 5.79 -20.35
N ASP A 121 -4.95 5.39 -20.34
CA ASP A 121 -4.18 5.12 -21.56
C ASP A 121 -4.45 3.72 -22.13
N GLY A 122 -5.34 2.94 -21.51
CA GLY A 122 -5.75 1.62 -21.98
C GLY A 122 -4.70 0.53 -21.77
N ASN A 123 -3.66 0.78 -20.96
CA ASN A 123 -2.65 -0.22 -20.64
C ASN A 123 -3.16 -1.30 -19.68
N ILE A 124 -4.22 -1.00 -18.92
CA ILE A 124 -4.95 -1.95 -18.10
C ILE A 124 -6.46 -1.84 -18.32
N PRO A 125 -7.22 -2.95 -18.30
CA PRO A 125 -8.64 -2.94 -18.64
C PRO A 125 -9.55 -2.44 -17.51
N LYS A 126 -9.05 -2.42 -16.26
CA LYS A 126 -9.78 -1.91 -15.09
C LYS A 126 -8.85 -1.13 -14.17
N ASN A 127 -9.35 -0.11 -13.50
CA ASN A 127 -8.61 0.60 -12.46
C ASN A 127 -8.70 -0.15 -11.12
N GLU A 128 -8.15 -1.37 -11.09
CA GLU A 128 -8.25 -2.30 -9.96
C GLU A 128 -6.89 -2.97 -9.70
N VAL A 129 -6.58 -3.23 -8.43
CA VAL A 129 -5.42 -4.00 -7.99
C VAL A 129 -5.89 -5.15 -7.11
N GLY A 130 -5.62 -6.38 -7.52
CA GLY A 130 -5.83 -7.58 -6.71
C GLY A 130 -4.52 -7.99 -6.02
N LEU A 131 -4.58 -8.35 -4.74
CA LEU A 131 -3.42 -8.79 -3.96
C LEU A 131 -3.70 -10.13 -3.29
N GLN A 132 -2.73 -11.04 -3.38
CA GLN A 132 -2.64 -12.26 -2.60
C GLN A 132 -1.31 -12.21 -1.85
N LEU A 133 -1.39 -12.02 -0.54
CA LEU A 133 -0.22 -11.99 0.34
C LEU A 133 -0.17 -13.32 1.08
N CYS A 134 0.83 -14.14 0.76
CA CYS A 134 0.99 -15.46 1.37
C CYS A 134 1.97 -15.41 2.55
N PRO A 135 1.79 -16.28 3.57
CA PRO A 135 2.73 -16.41 4.68
C PRO A 135 4.16 -16.76 4.23
N TYR A 136 5.15 -16.57 5.11
CA TYR A 136 6.57 -16.77 4.81
C TYR A 136 6.91 -18.12 4.16
N GLY A 137 6.24 -19.21 4.54
CA GLY A 137 6.44 -20.54 3.94
C GLY A 137 5.88 -20.71 2.52
N MET A 138 5.16 -19.71 1.99
CA MET A 138 4.43 -19.75 0.72
C MET A 138 4.64 -18.48 -0.09
N LEU A 139 5.77 -17.79 0.08
CA LEU A 139 6.03 -16.50 -0.59
C LEU A 139 5.94 -16.59 -2.12
N SER A 140 6.31 -17.73 -2.72
CA SER A 140 6.20 -17.99 -4.16
C SER A 140 4.78 -17.95 -4.69
N ASP A 141 3.79 -18.15 -3.81
CA ASP A 141 2.36 -18.16 -4.17
C ASP A 141 1.74 -16.77 -4.04
N SER A 142 2.47 -15.80 -3.47
CA SER A 142 2.05 -14.40 -3.41
C SER A 142 1.93 -13.83 -4.81
N PHE A 143 0.91 -13.01 -5.03
CA PHE A 143 0.57 -12.53 -6.36
C PHE A 143 -0.08 -11.16 -6.32
N ILE A 144 0.11 -10.40 -7.39
CA ILE A 144 -0.52 -9.10 -7.63
C ILE A 144 -1.08 -9.07 -9.05
N ASN A 145 -2.33 -8.60 -9.17
CA ASN A 145 -3.06 -8.45 -10.41
C ASN A 145 -3.39 -6.97 -10.63
N ILE A 146 -2.52 -6.27 -11.35
CA ILE A 146 -2.78 -4.89 -11.75
C ILE A 146 -3.66 -4.92 -12.99
N GLY A 147 -4.79 -4.20 -12.93
CA GLY A 147 -5.74 -4.16 -14.03
C GLY A 147 -6.86 -5.21 -13.96
N ASN A 148 -6.83 -6.10 -12.96
CA ASN A 148 -7.72 -7.25 -12.86
C ASN A 148 -7.86 -7.99 -14.22
N THR A 149 -6.72 -8.31 -14.83
CA THR A 149 -6.61 -8.78 -16.21
C THR A 149 -7.05 -10.24 -16.39
N LYS A 150 -6.99 -11.03 -15.32
CA LYS A 150 -7.39 -12.45 -15.31
C LYS A 150 -8.06 -12.82 -13.99
N VAL A 151 -9.17 -13.56 -14.08
CA VAL A 151 -9.75 -14.28 -12.95
C VAL A 151 -8.92 -15.54 -12.74
N THR A 152 -8.29 -15.67 -11.57
CA THR A 152 -7.46 -16.84 -11.24
C THR A 152 -7.93 -17.40 -9.92
N ALA A 153 -8.18 -18.72 -9.85
CA ALA A 153 -8.56 -19.39 -8.62
C ALA A 153 -7.47 -19.22 -7.55
N LYS A 154 -7.79 -18.57 -6.43
CA LYS A 154 -6.86 -18.28 -5.31
C LYS A 154 -7.48 -18.68 -3.98
N CYS A 155 -6.66 -19.16 -3.04
CA CYS A 155 -7.06 -19.44 -1.65
C CYS A 155 -8.33 -20.32 -1.52
N GLY A 156 -8.48 -21.33 -2.39
CA GLY A 156 -9.67 -22.19 -2.41
C GLY A 156 -10.94 -21.58 -3.03
N THR A 157 -10.83 -20.39 -3.65
CA THR A 157 -11.91 -19.75 -4.41
C THR A 157 -11.71 -19.94 -5.91
N ASP A 158 -12.77 -19.76 -6.70
CA ASP A 158 -12.72 -19.76 -8.18
C ASP A 158 -12.11 -18.47 -8.77
N GLY A 159 -11.61 -17.57 -7.91
CA GLY A 159 -11.02 -16.29 -8.29
C GLY A 159 -12.04 -15.17 -8.45
N ARG A 160 -13.34 -15.45 -8.34
CA ARG A 160 -14.37 -14.42 -8.33
C ARG A 160 -14.46 -13.77 -6.95
N SER A 161 -14.76 -12.48 -6.93
CA SER A 161 -14.98 -11.76 -5.68
C SER A 161 -16.16 -12.37 -4.92
N ILE A 162 -15.89 -12.88 -3.72
CA ILE A 162 -16.91 -13.46 -2.83
C ILE A 162 -17.71 -12.39 -2.07
N ALA A 163 -17.14 -11.19 -1.92
CA ALA A 163 -17.76 -10.06 -1.24
C ALA A 163 -17.19 -8.75 -1.78
N TRP A 164 -18.01 -7.70 -1.72
CA TRP A 164 -17.61 -6.33 -2.01
C TRP A 164 -17.93 -5.46 -0.80
N VAL A 165 -16.93 -4.69 -0.35
CA VAL A 165 -17.11 -3.71 0.72
C VAL A 165 -17.00 -2.33 0.09
N ARG A 166 -18.02 -1.50 0.31
CA ARG A 166 -17.99 -0.10 -0.15
C ARG A 166 -16.95 0.67 0.64
N SER A 167 -15.91 1.15 -0.04
CA SER A 167 -14.95 2.10 0.55
C SER A 167 -15.62 3.47 0.71
N PRO A 168 -15.70 4.03 1.93
CA PRO A 168 -16.10 5.42 2.12
C PRO A 168 -15.14 6.37 1.40
N SER A 169 -15.66 7.49 0.89
CA SER A 169 -14.88 8.53 0.23
C SER A 169 -14.06 9.32 1.26
N ASN A 170 -12.89 8.80 1.63
CA ASN A 170 -11.99 9.42 2.60
C ASN A 170 -10.52 9.32 2.16
N ASP A 171 -10.29 9.43 0.86
CA ASP A 171 -8.96 9.52 0.24
C ASP A 171 -8.03 8.32 0.46
N GLN A 172 -8.52 7.26 1.10
CA GLN A 172 -7.83 6.01 1.40
C GLN A 172 -8.73 4.82 1.09
N PHE A 173 -8.14 3.63 0.98
CA PHE A 173 -8.88 2.37 1.01
C PHE A 173 -9.46 2.14 2.41
N SER A 174 -10.62 2.76 2.65
CA SER A 174 -11.27 2.81 3.95
C SER A 174 -12.33 1.74 4.06
N ILE A 175 -12.54 1.19 5.26
CA ILE A 175 -13.60 0.21 5.55
C ILE A 175 -14.30 0.53 6.87
N ASN A 176 -15.56 0.11 6.94
CA ASN A 176 -16.33 0.13 8.17
C ASN A 176 -16.36 -1.29 8.75
N ILE A 177 -15.79 -1.46 9.94
CA ILE A 177 -15.76 -2.75 10.65
C ILE A 177 -17.02 -2.81 11.50
N LYS A 178 -17.93 -3.73 11.15
CA LYS A 178 -19.23 -3.87 11.84
C LYS A 178 -19.14 -4.65 13.14
N SER A 179 -18.32 -5.68 13.15
CA SER A 179 -18.13 -6.57 14.30
C SER A 179 -16.81 -7.29 14.16
N ILE A 180 -16.20 -7.63 15.29
CA ILE A 180 -15.06 -8.53 15.38
C ILE A 180 -15.51 -9.73 16.20
N LEU A 181 -15.20 -10.93 15.73
CA LEU A 181 -15.51 -12.17 16.43
C LEU A 181 -14.20 -12.83 16.84
N VAL A 182 -14.13 -13.29 18.08
CA VAL A 182 -13.03 -14.11 18.60
C VAL A 182 -13.61 -15.46 18.97
N ASN A 183 -13.14 -16.52 18.31
CA ASN A 183 -13.69 -17.87 18.43
C ASN A 183 -15.23 -17.88 18.29
N GLU A 184 -15.72 -17.30 17.19
CA GLU A 184 -17.14 -17.15 16.83
C GLU A 184 -17.99 -16.28 17.79
N LYS A 185 -17.40 -15.77 18.87
CA LYS A 185 -18.10 -14.89 19.83
C LYS A 185 -17.88 -13.42 19.46
N PRO A 186 -18.96 -12.62 19.29
CA PRO A 186 -18.82 -11.19 19.08
C PRO A 186 -18.10 -10.52 20.25
N VAL A 187 -17.15 -9.66 19.93
CA VAL A 187 -16.46 -8.80 20.91
C VAL A 187 -17.24 -7.50 21.04
N GLU A 188 -17.50 -7.07 22.29
CA GLU A 188 -18.11 -5.77 22.56
C GLU A 188 -17.09 -4.65 22.32
N LEU A 189 -17.13 -4.05 21.14
CA LEU A 189 -16.20 -2.99 20.77
C LEU A 189 -16.52 -1.70 21.53
N PRO A 190 -15.51 -0.93 21.99
CA PRO A 190 -15.72 0.35 22.66
C PRO A 190 -16.59 1.29 21.83
N ALA A 191 -17.47 2.06 22.49
CA ALA A 191 -18.38 2.99 21.81
C ALA A 191 -17.68 4.05 20.95
N GLU A 192 -16.41 4.32 21.23
CA GLU A 192 -15.54 5.24 20.49
C GLU A 192 -15.06 4.66 19.15
N PHE A 193 -15.10 3.34 18.99
CA PHE A 193 -14.56 2.65 17.83
C PHE A 193 -15.34 3.02 16.57
N GLN A 194 -14.61 3.58 15.60
CA GLN A 194 -15.17 4.14 14.37
C GLN A 194 -16.32 5.13 14.58
N LYS A 195 -16.35 5.84 15.70
CA LYS A 195 -17.40 6.82 16.01
C LYS A 195 -17.30 8.03 15.09
N ARG A 196 -18.44 8.71 14.91
CA ARG A 196 -18.51 10.03 14.26
C ARG A 196 -17.97 11.10 15.21
N VAL A 197 -16.93 11.81 14.81
CA VAL A 197 -16.37 12.94 15.58
C VAL A 197 -17.16 14.21 15.37
N LYS A 198 -16.92 15.24 16.20
CA LYS A 198 -17.68 16.50 16.25
C LYS A 198 -17.83 17.18 14.88
N ASP A 199 -16.85 17.04 14.00
CA ASP A 199 -16.87 17.62 12.65
C ASP A 199 -17.67 16.78 11.62
N GLY A 200 -18.44 15.79 12.08
CA GLY A 200 -19.28 14.95 11.24
C GLY A 200 -18.52 13.85 10.49
N ARG A 201 -17.20 13.74 10.64
CA ARG A 201 -16.35 12.70 10.06
C ARG A 201 -16.44 11.40 10.85
N THR A 202 -16.53 10.26 10.18
CA THR A 202 -16.42 8.93 10.80
C THR A 202 -14.95 8.48 10.80
N LEU A 203 -14.49 7.91 11.92
CA LEU A 203 -13.14 7.35 12.04
C LEU A 203 -13.06 5.96 11.38
N TYR A 204 -13.04 5.90 10.05
CA TYR A 204 -12.94 4.62 9.34
C TYR A 204 -11.58 3.93 9.57
N SER A 205 -11.59 2.60 9.52
CA SER A 205 -10.38 1.78 9.40
C SER A 205 -9.86 1.83 7.97
N VAL A 206 -8.58 1.54 7.80
CA VAL A 206 -7.88 1.71 6.52
C VAL A 206 -7.09 0.45 6.18
N ILE A 207 -7.05 0.09 4.91
CA ILE A 207 -6.28 -1.05 4.40
C ILE A 207 -4.92 -0.54 3.94
N GLN A 208 -3.87 -0.94 4.65
CA GLN A 208 -2.48 -0.55 4.37
C GLN A 208 -1.62 -1.76 4.06
N THR A 209 -1.05 -1.84 2.85
CA THR A 209 -0.26 -3.01 2.43
C THR A 209 1.19 -2.96 2.90
N CYS A 210 1.66 -1.83 3.40
CA CYS A 210 3.04 -1.62 3.84
C CYS A 210 3.23 -1.73 5.37
N LEU A 211 2.22 -2.25 6.08
CA LEU A 211 2.25 -2.48 7.53
C LEU A 211 2.28 -3.97 7.84
N THR A 212 3.16 -4.36 8.77
CA THR A 212 3.29 -5.76 9.23
C THR A 212 2.16 -6.17 10.18
N TYR A 213 1.65 -5.22 10.97
CA TYR A 213 0.68 -5.48 12.03
C TYR A 213 -0.67 -4.83 11.73
N MET A 214 -1.73 -5.40 12.30
CA MET A 214 -3.00 -4.71 12.44
C MET A 214 -2.94 -3.74 13.62
N TYR A 215 -3.17 -2.47 13.36
CA TYR A 215 -3.17 -1.43 14.38
C TYR A 215 -4.60 -1.07 14.77
N PHE A 216 -4.87 -1.06 16.06
CA PHE A 216 -6.14 -0.63 16.63
C PHE A 216 -5.90 0.46 17.70
N PRO A 217 -6.90 1.31 17.99
CA PRO A 217 -6.85 2.15 19.18
C PRO A 217 -6.60 1.30 20.42
N ARG A 218 -5.82 1.81 21.37
CA ARG A 218 -5.41 1.08 22.57
C ARG A 218 -6.59 0.39 23.29
N VAL A 219 -7.69 1.10 23.49
CA VAL A 219 -8.91 0.56 24.12
C VAL A 219 -9.50 -0.65 23.39
N VAL A 220 -9.37 -0.70 22.06
CA VAL A 220 -9.81 -1.84 21.24
C VAL A 220 -8.80 -2.99 21.36
N VAL A 221 -7.50 -2.69 21.39
CA VAL A 221 -6.45 -3.70 21.62
C VAL A 221 -6.69 -4.40 22.96
N ASP A 222 -6.89 -3.64 24.03
CA ASP A 222 -7.13 -4.19 25.38
C ASP A 222 -8.35 -5.13 25.36
N THR A 223 -9.46 -4.68 24.77
CA THR A 223 -10.69 -5.49 24.62
C THR A 223 -10.45 -6.78 23.81
N LEU A 224 -9.68 -6.71 22.73
CA LEU A 224 -9.38 -7.88 21.88
C LEU A 224 -8.43 -8.86 22.57
N VAL A 225 -7.44 -8.37 23.31
CA VAL A 225 -6.51 -9.21 24.08
C VAL A 225 -7.27 -10.00 25.13
N ASP A 226 -8.16 -9.35 25.89
CA ASP A 226 -9.00 -10.02 26.89
C ASP A 226 -9.86 -11.11 26.24
N ALA A 227 -10.55 -10.77 25.14
CA ALA A 227 -11.37 -11.74 24.41
C ALA A 227 -10.57 -12.94 23.88
N ILE A 228 -9.33 -12.72 23.41
CA ILE A 228 -8.44 -13.80 22.92
C ILE A 228 -7.97 -14.68 24.07
N VAL A 229 -7.56 -14.10 25.20
CA VAL A 229 -7.14 -14.86 26.38
C VAL A 229 -8.31 -15.69 26.93
N ASP A 230 -9.50 -15.09 27.04
CA ASP A 230 -10.71 -15.76 27.52
C ASP A 230 -11.21 -16.87 26.58
N SER A 231 -10.90 -16.77 25.28
CA SER A 231 -11.20 -17.82 24.32
C SER A 231 -10.36 -19.10 24.52
N GLY A 232 -9.30 -19.03 25.32
CA GLY A 232 -8.34 -20.11 25.52
C GLY A 232 -7.38 -20.32 24.34
N ALA A 233 -7.42 -19.47 23.32
CA ALA A 233 -6.54 -19.55 22.15
C ALA A 233 -5.06 -19.29 22.50
N ILE A 234 -4.80 -18.50 23.55
CA ILE A 234 -3.46 -18.20 24.06
C ILE A 234 -3.42 -18.52 25.55
N THR A 235 -2.51 -19.40 25.95
CA THR A 235 -2.22 -19.68 27.37
C THR A 235 -1.13 -18.73 27.86
N VAL A 236 -1.52 -17.70 28.62
CA VAL A 236 -0.54 -16.83 29.29
C VAL A 236 -0.04 -17.56 30.53
N LYS A 237 1.26 -17.89 30.57
CA LYS A 237 1.89 -18.38 31.81
C LYS A 237 1.89 -17.24 32.83
N LYS A 238 0.97 -17.30 33.81
CA LYS A 238 1.03 -16.46 35.00
C LYS A 238 2.18 -16.97 35.86
N ASN A 239 3.30 -16.25 35.85
CA ASN A 239 4.32 -16.44 36.88
C ASN A 239 3.75 -15.86 38.18
N TYR A 240 3.31 -16.73 39.09
CA TYR A 240 3.03 -16.31 40.46
C TYR A 240 4.38 -16.00 41.13
N ALA A 241 4.57 -14.74 41.51
CA ALA A 241 5.63 -14.32 42.42
C ALA A 241 5.18 -14.56 43.87
#